data_AF-A0A388Q4B3-F1
#
_entry.id   AF-A0A388Q4B3-F1
#
_cell.length_a   1.000
_cell.length_b   1.000
_cell.length_c   1.000
_cell.angle_alpha   90.00
_cell.angle_beta   90.00
_cell.angle_gamma   90.00
#
_symmetry.space_group_name_H-M   'P 1'
#
loop_
_entity.id
_entity.type
_entity.pdbx_description
1 polymer ?
#
loop_
_entity_poly.entity_id
_entity_poly.type
_entity_poly.pdbx_seq_one_letter_code
_entity_poly.pdbx_strand_id
1 'polypeptide(L)'
;MDWLRQFVPDTVKDADEDFLRGFFGKMLFNGEELHKKTKVLSGGEKVRCMLSKMMLQNPNCIILDEPTNHLDLESITAFNNGALDFRV
;
A
#
# COMPACT_ATOMS: atom_id res chain seq x y z
N MET A 1 4.17 8.47 -5.30
CA MET A 1 2.83 9.12 -5.23
C MET A 1 2.01 8.88 -6.49
N ASP A 2 2.52 9.27 -7.66
CA ASP A 2 1.79 9.17 -8.94
C ASP A 2 1.27 7.76 -9.26
N TRP A 3 2.02 6.73 -8.87
CA TRP A 3 1.59 5.35 -9.10
C TRP A 3 0.32 4.98 -8.32
N LEU A 4 0.14 5.41 -7.07
CA LEU A 4 -1.05 5.05 -6.30
C LEU A 4 -2.27 5.84 -6.78
N ARG A 5 -2.05 7.08 -7.23
CA ARG A 5 -3.09 7.98 -7.73
C ARG A 5 -3.91 7.37 -8.88
N GLN A 6 -3.30 6.53 -9.71
CA GLN A 6 -3.99 5.87 -10.82
C GLN A 6 -5.01 4.80 -10.36
N PHE A 7 -4.97 4.38 -9.10
CA PHE A 7 -5.86 3.36 -8.54
C PHE A 7 -6.92 3.94 -7.60
N VAL A 8 -7.01 5.26 -7.50
CA VAL A 8 -8.07 5.94 -6.76
C VAL A 8 -9.42 5.61 -7.43
N PRO A 9 -10.39 5.05 -6.70
CA PRO A 9 -11.72 4.78 -7.25
C PRO A 9 -12.43 6.08 -7.68
N ASP A 10 -13.23 6.04 -8.74
CA ASP A 10 -14.00 7.19 -9.23
C ASP A 10 -14.98 7.78 -8.20
N THR A 11 -15.30 7.00 -7.16
CA THR A 11 -16.14 7.41 -6.03
C THR A 11 -15.42 8.39 -5.09
N VAL A 12 -14.08 8.43 -5.10
CA VAL A 12 -13.26 9.32 -4.27
C VAL A 12 -12.93 10.58 -5.06
N LYS A 13 -13.55 11.71 -4.69
CA LYS A 13 -13.40 12.98 -5.42
C LYS A 13 -12.22 13.83 -4.95
N ASP A 14 -11.78 13.65 -3.71
CA ASP A 14 -10.75 14.47 -3.05
C ASP A 14 -9.53 13.64 -2.66
N ALA A 15 -8.88 13.02 -3.66
CA ALA A 15 -7.63 12.27 -3.47
C ALA A 15 -6.42 13.20 -3.65
N ASP A 16 -6.20 14.09 -2.70
CA ASP A 16 -5.02 14.95 -2.63
C ASP A 16 -3.76 14.18 -2.19
N GLU A 17 -2.62 14.86 -2.16
CA GLU A 17 -1.35 14.22 -1.77
C GLU A 17 -1.36 13.75 -0.32
N ASP A 18 -2.01 14.47 0.59
CA ASP A 18 -2.04 14.11 2.01
C ASP A 18 -2.90 12.88 2.25
N PHE A 19 -4.03 12.74 1.55
CA PHE A 19 -4.84 11.53 1.52
C PHE A 19 -4.03 10.32 1.07
N LEU A 20 -3.33 10.43 -0.08
CA LEU A 20 -2.49 9.34 -0.61
C LEU A 20 -1.29 9.03 0.30
N ARG A 21 -0.70 10.06 0.91
CA ARG A 21 0.42 9.93 1.86
C ARG A 21 -0.03 9.16 3.10
N GLY A 22 -1.28 9.30 3.53
CA GLY A 22 -1.86 8.50 4.61
C GLY A 22 -1.77 7.00 4.37
N PHE A 23 -2.08 6.51 3.15
CA PHE A 23 -2.01 5.08 2.84
C PHE A 23 -0.59 4.54 2.77
N PHE A 24 0.35 5.33 2.26
CA PHE A 24 1.75 4.94 2.24
C PHE A 24 2.41 5.02 3.62
N GLY A 25 2.05 6.02 4.43
CA GLY A 25 2.53 6.16 5.80
C GLY A 25 2.11 4.98 6.70
N LYS A 26 0.90 4.44 6.49
CA LYS A 26 0.45 3.19 7.14
C LYS A 26 1.32 1.98 6.79
N MET A 27 2.01 2.01 5.65
CA MET A 27 2.86 0.93 5.17
C MET A 27 4.36 1.26 5.31
N LEU A 28 4.72 2.10 6.29
CA LEU A 28 6.11 2.45 6.63
C LEU A 28 6.91 3.07 5.48
N PHE A 29 6.26 3.76 4.54
CA PHE A 29 6.97 4.59 3.57
C PHE A 29 7.34 5.93 4.20
N ASN A 30 8.61 6.29 4.10
CA ASN A 30 9.07 7.63 4.48
C ASN A 30 8.90 8.63 3.33
N GLY A 31 9.02 9.93 3.63
CA GLY A 31 8.79 11.01 2.66
C GLY A 31 9.65 10.92 1.39
N GLU A 32 10.89 10.45 1.49
CA GLU A 32 11.79 10.32 0.34
C GLU A 32 11.45 9.09 -0.54
N GLU A 33 10.98 8.00 0.08
CA GLU A 33 10.55 6.78 -0.62
C GLU A 33 9.32 7.00 -1.50
N LEU A 34 8.45 7.96 -1.13
CA LEU A 34 7.26 8.31 -1.92
C LEU A 34 7.58 8.85 -3.32
N HIS A 35 8.79 9.36 -3.50
CA HIS A 35 9.28 9.92 -4.77
C HIS A 35 10.12 8.92 -5.58
N LYS A 36 10.44 7.74 -5.02
CA LYS A 36 11.14 6.68 -5.76
C LYS A 36 10.26 6.16 -6.90
N LYS A 37 10.87 5.87 -8.05
CA LYS A 37 10.19 5.19 -9.16
C LYS A 37 9.84 3.76 -8.74
N THR A 38 8.66 3.26 -9.11
CA THR A 38 8.22 1.90 -8.77
C THR A 38 9.17 0.79 -9.24
N LYS A 39 9.96 1.04 -10.29
CA LYS A 39 10.97 0.11 -10.81
C LYS A 39 12.17 -0.09 -9.87
N VAL A 40 12.44 0.83 -8.94
CA VAL A 40 13.59 0.75 -8.02
C VAL A 40 13.21 0.24 -6.62
N LEU A 41 11.95 -0.12 -6.41
CA LEU A 41 11.47 -0.69 -5.14
C LEU A 41 11.98 -2.13 -4.95
N SER A 42 12.43 -2.42 -3.74
CA SER A 42 12.71 -3.77 -3.24
C SER A 42 11.46 -4.66 -3.25
N GLY A 43 11.65 -5.98 -3.08
CA GLY A 43 10.53 -6.93 -2.97
C GLY A 43 9.53 -6.53 -1.88
N GLY A 44 10.03 -6.18 -0.69
CA GLY A 44 9.20 -5.75 0.44
C GLY A 44 8.46 -4.44 0.20
N GLU A 45 9.14 -3.43 -0.35
CA GLU A 45 8.49 -2.16 -0.72
C GLU A 45 7.38 -2.37 -1.77
N LYS A 46 7.55 -3.30 -2.72
CA LYS A 46 6.50 -3.61 -3.72
C LYS A 46 5.24 -4.18 -3.08
N VAL A 47 5.39 -5.09 -2.13
CA VAL A 47 4.24 -5.69 -1.43
C VAL A 47 3.56 -4.64 -0.55
N ARG A 48 4.33 -3.83 0.18
CA ARG A 48 3.80 -2.69 0.95
C ARG A 48 3.03 -1.70 0.08
N CYS A 49 3.53 -1.41 -1.12
CA CYS A 49 2.86 -0.58 -2.12
C CYS A 49 1.55 -1.20 -2.64
N MET A 50 1.54 -2.52 -2.88
CA MET A 50 0.32 -3.24 -3.30
C MET A 50 -0.76 -3.23 -2.21
N LEU A 51 -0.37 -3.32 -0.95
CA LEU A 51 -1.30 -3.25 0.18
C LEU A 51 -1.91 -1.85 0.33
N SER A 52 -1.12 -0.79 0.19
CA SER A 52 -1.65 0.59 0.14
C SER A 52 -2.71 0.74 -0.95
N LYS A 53 -2.52 0.10 -2.11
CA LYS A 53 -3.53 0.04 -3.17
C LYS A 53 -4.78 -0.72 -2.73
N MET A 54 -4.65 -1.90 -2.13
CA MET A 54 -5.81 -2.67 -1.64
C MET A 54 -6.62 -1.88 -0.60
N MET A 55 -5.93 -1.21 0.34
CA MET A 55 -6.56 -0.33 1.32
C MET A 55 -7.29 0.85 0.66
N LEU A 56 -6.69 1.47 -0.36
CA LEU A 56 -7.29 2.57 -1.11
C LEU A 56 -8.54 2.13 -1.87
N GLN A 57 -8.53 0.94 -2.46
CA GLN A 57 -9.65 0.41 -3.23
C GLN A 57 -10.79 -0.11 -2.35
N ASN A 58 -10.51 -0.40 -1.07
CA ASN A 58 -11.46 -0.94 -0.10
C ASN A 58 -12.38 -2.05 -0.68
N PRO A 59 -11.81 -3.12 -1.25
CA PRO A 59 -12.59 -4.18 -1.87
C PRO A 59 -13.38 -4.98 -0.83
N ASN A 60 -14.46 -5.66 -1.25
CA ASN A 60 -15.21 -6.56 -0.37
C ASN A 60 -14.52 -7.92 -0.15
N CYS A 61 -13.56 -8.27 -1.01
CA CYS A 61 -12.83 -9.54 -0.94
C CYS A 61 -11.42 -9.36 -1.49
N ILE A 62 -10.45 -9.96 -0.81
CA ILE A 62 -9.05 -10.01 -1.24
C ILE A 62 -8.61 -11.47 -1.22
N ILE A 63 -8.03 -11.94 -2.33
CA ILE A 63 -7.40 -13.26 -2.43
C ILE A 63 -5.90 -13.02 -2.57
N LEU A 64 -5.13 -13.66 -1.69
CA LEU A 64 -3.67 -13.54 -1.63
C LEU A 64 -3.07 -14.94 -1.70
N ASP A 65 -2.04 -15.11 -2.53
CA ASP A 65 -1.23 -16.32 -2.60
C ASP A 65 0.19 -16.00 -2.11
N GLU A 66 0.66 -16.76 -1.12
CA GLU A 66 1.94 -16.57 -0.41
C GLU A 66 2.35 -15.09 -0.17
N PRO A 67 1.49 -14.25 0.45
CA PRO A 67 1.70 -12.79 0.48
C PRO A 67 2.90 -12.34 1.31
N THR A 68 3.48 -13.23 2.12
CA THR A 68 4.64 -12.96 2.97
C THR A 68 5.96 -13.44 2.38
N ASN A 69 5.92 -14.08 1.20
CA ASN A 69 7.14 -14.58 0.57
C ASN A 69 8.06 -13.41 0.15
N HIS A 70 9.37 -13.61 0.29
CA HIS A 70 10.40 -12.59 0.01
C HIS A 70 10.26 -11.27 0.81
N LEU A 71 9.47 -11.25 1.88
CA LEU A 71 9.39 -10.13 2.81
C LEU A 71 10.42 -10.26 3.94
N ASP A 72 10.95 -9.13 4.37
CA ASP A 72 11.65 -9.03 5.64
C ASP A 72 10.65 -8.94 6.81
N LEU A 73 11.16 -9.12 8.02
CA LEU A 73 10.34 -9.20 9.24
C LEU A 73 9.51 -7.92 9.50
N GLU A 74 10.07 -6.76 9.13
CA GLU A 74 9.39 -5.48 9.25
C GLU A 74 8.22 -5.36 8.26
N SER A 75 8.43 -5.76 7.00
CA SER A 75 7.35 -5.78 6.00
C SER A 75 6.27 -6.81 6.33
N ILE A 76 6.63 -7.96 6.90
CA ILE A 76 5.66 -8.96 7.40
C ILE A 76 4.78 -8.36 8.50
N THR A 77 5.39 -7.62 9.44
CA THR A 77 4.65 -6.99 10.54
C THR A 77 3.68 -5.93 10.01
N ALA A 78 4.13 -5.07 9.09
CA ALA A 78 3.27 -4.09 8.44
C ALA A 78 2.12 -4.73 7.65
N PHE A 79 2.39 -5.81 6.91
CA PHE A 79 1.36 -6.59 6.21
C PHE A 79 0.32 -7.14 7.19
N ASN A 80 0.76 -7.79 8.27
CA ASN A 80 -0.13 -8.36 9.28
C ASN A 80 -1.02 -7.29 9.93
N ASN A 81 -0.46 -6.13 10.28
CA ASN A 81 -1.23 -5.02 10.85
C ASN A 81 -2.28 -4.52 9.85
N GLY A 82 -1.89 -4.34 8.58
CA GLY A 82 -2.84 -3.94 7.52
C GLY A 82 -3.95 -4.95 7.27
N ALA A 83 -3.64 -6.25 7.37
CA ALA A 83 -4.61 -7.33 7.24
C ALA A 83 -5.58 -7.40 8.44
N LEU A 84 -5.12 -7.14 9.66
CA LEU A 84 -5.97 -7.09 10.85
C LEU A 84 -6.92 -5.87 10.84
N ASP A 85 -6.46 -4.74 10.30
CA ASP A 85 -7.27 -3.53 10.17
C ASP A 85 -8.31 -3.61 9.04
N PHE A 86 -8.17 -4.59 8.14
CA PHE A 86 -9.09 -4.82 7.05
C PHE A 86 -10.42 -5.37 7.58
N ARG A 87 -11.39 -4.47 7.77
CA ARG A 87 -12.75 -4.81 8.19
C ARG A 87 -13.67 -4.79 6.98
N VAL A 88 -14.38 -5.91 6.78
CA VAL A 88 -15.41 -6.09 5.76
C VAL A 88 -16.74 -5.52 6.19
#